data_AF-A0A7C0V9P2-F1
#
_entry.id   AF-A0A7C0V9P2-F1
#
_cell.length_a   1.000
_cell.length_b   1.000
_cell.length_c   1.000
_cell.angle_alpha   90.00
_cell.angle_beta   90.00
_cell.angle_gamma   90.00
#
_symmetry.space_group_name_H-M   'P 1'
#
loop_
_entity.id
_entity.type
_entity.pdbx_description
1 polymer ?
#
loop_
_entity_poly.entity_id
_entity_poly.type
_entity_poly.pdbx_seq_one_letter_code
_entity_poly.pdbx_strand_id
1 'polypeptide(L)'
;AGDPEGNIIILPPYGTLPWGCMASREGVIVSVEKIVPTEFIMRYSQFVLIPGYFVKAICEIPFGAHPHGMNNLGMEDFISYEQDYEFIEDFQKATHNEKTHEDWIREWILQCDNQRDYLKKLGYKRLLFLKGKAHKDSWQDELRDFEDKIPNSSCNNIEMMIVLAARMIKERVIKKGYEVILSGAGSANLAAWLGYYLLKDSGYHVNLAAEMGFLGYAPRPVDPFIFSFKHLPSCKMLTDVLNILGIFVGGKNNRAIGVLGAGQIDMYGNINSTRLQNGILLTGSGGSNDTASSAKEIMVVMEQSDKRLVKRVSYITSPGHRVKTLVTDMGIFEKLENGKELILTHYFPFHKDIYSTQDAIEKIKTKCGWPLKISSNLLKVDPPSEKESYILRLFDPKRFYLGAL
;
A
#
# COMPACT_ATOMS: atom_id res chain seq x y z
N ALA A 1 8.43 -19.52 -14.38
CA ALA A 1 9.02 -20.44 -15.39
C ALA A 1 8.00 -21.53 -15.69
N GLY A 2 8.05 -22.19 -16.85
CA GLY A 2 7.19 -23.32 -17.16
C GLY A 2 7.94 -24.43 -17.91
N ASP A 3 7.51 -25.68 -17.81
CA ASP A 3 8.06 -26.79 -18.60
C ASP A 3 7.16 -27.20 -19.78
N PRO A 4 7.63 -28.05 -20.71
CA PRO A 4 6.81 -28.55 -21.81
C PRO A 4 5.56 -29.35 -21.38
N GLU A 5 5.50 -29.82 -20.12
CA GLU A 5 4.34 -30.53 -19.57
C GLU A 5 3.27 -29.59 -19.00
N GLY A 6 3.54 -28.28 -18.94
CA GLY A 6 2.60 -27.27 -18.47
C GLY A 6 2.79 -26.85 -17.01
N ASN A 7 3.74 -27.41 -16.27
CA ASN A 7 3.93 -27.12 -14.85
C ASN A 7 4.55 -25.73 -14.67
N ILE A 8 3.90 -24.86 -13.89
CA ILE A 8 4.32 -23.46 -13.73
C ILE A 8 4.84 -23.18 -12.33
N ILE A 9 6.09 -22.70 -12.28
CA ILE A 9 6.68 -22.04 -11.11
C ILE A 9 6.18 -20.61 -11.03
N ILE A 10 5.59 -20.26 -9.89
CA ILE A 10 5.22 -18.90 -9.50
C ILE A 10 5.98 -18.60 -8.21
N LEU A 11 6.73 -17.50 -8.18
CA LEU A 11 7.44 -17.06 -6.98
C LEU A 11 6.53 -16.17 -6.12
N PRO A 12 6.67 -16.22 -4.78
CA PRO A 12 5.88 -15.36 -3.92
C PRO A 12 6.39 -13.91 -3.98
N PRO A 13 5.58 -12.91 -3.59
CA PRO A 13 4.20 -13.00 -3.13
C PRO A 13 3.25 -13.44 -4.25
N TYR A 14 2.32 -14.34 -3.95
CA TYR A 14 1.48 -14.99 -4.96
C TYR A 14 0.24 -14.18 -5.36
N GLY A 15 -0.10 -13.14 -4.61
CA GLY A 15 -1.28 -12.32 -4.87
C GLY A 15 -2.56 -13.17 -4.93
N THR A 16 -3.35 -12.99 -5.99
CA THR A 16 -4.52 -13.82 -6.31
C THR A 16 -4.28 -14.83 -7.43
N LEU A 17 -3.08 -14.80 -8.04
CA LEU A 17 -2.79 -15.42 -9.33
C LEU A 17 -3.13 -16.93 -9.37
N PRO A 18 -2.69 -17.77 -8.41
CA PRO A 18 -2.91 -19.21 -8.51
C PRO A 18 -4.39 -19.59 -8.55
N TRP A 19 -5.20 -18.89 -7.75
CA TRP A 19 -6.62 -19.16 -7.58
C TRP A 19 -7.43 -18.81 -8.82
N GLY A 20 -7.12 -17.69 -9.48
CA GLY A 20 -7.75 -17.31 -10.74
C GLY A 20 -7.48 -18.33 -11.83
N CYS A 21 -6.23 -18.83 -11.92
CA CYS A 21 -5.86 -19.84 -12.89
C CYS A 21 -6.59 -21.18 -12.66
N MET A 22 -6.60 -21.66 -11.41
CA MET A 22 -7.26 -22.93 -11.07
C MET A 22 -8.78 -22.87 -11.14
N ALA A 23 -9.37 -21.67 -11.06
CA ALA A 23 -10.82 -21.47 -11.25
C ALA A 23 -11.24 -21.45 -12.73
N SER A 24 -10.30 -21.41 -13.68
CA SER A 24 -10.62 -21.43 -15.11
C SER A 24 -11.26 -22.76 -15.52
N ARG A 25 -12.36 -22.68 -16.28
CA ARG A 25 -13.07 -23.87 -16.80
C ARG A 25 -12.39 -24.48 -18.02
N GLU A 26 -11.81 -23.62 -18.85
CA GLU A 26 -11.20 -24.00 -20.13
C GLU A 26 -9.68 -24.12 -20.03
N GLY A 27 -9.12 -24.03 -18.82
CA GLY A 27 -7.69 -23.93 -18.59
C GLY A 27 -7.12 -22.53 -18.85
N VAL A 28 -5.81 -22.39 -18.80
CA VAL A 28 -5.12 -21.09 -18.89
C VAL A 28 -4.03 -21.07 -19.94
N ILE A 29 -3.80 -19.89 -20.52
CA ILE A 29 -2.60 -19.57 -21.30
C ILE A 29 -1.68 -18.79 -20.39
N VAL A 30 -0.42 -19.20 -20.28
CA VAL A 30 0.52 -18.64 -19.31
C VAL A 30 1.72 -18.04 -20.04
N SER A 31 2.01 -16.76 -19.81
CA SER A 31 3.31 -16.18 -20.17
C SER A 31 4.33 -16.51 -19.09
N VAL A 32 5.53 -16.90 -19.51
CA VAL A 32 6.65 -17.23 -18.62
C VAL A 32 7.91 -16.51 -19.07
N GLU A 33 8.76 -16.14 -18.13
CA GLU A 33 10.09 -15.59 -18.44
C GLU A 33 10.94 -16.56 -19.26
N LYS A 34 10.76 -17.86 -19.05
CA LYS A 34 11.51 -18.92 -19.73
C LYS A 34 10.79 -20.27 -19.67
N ILE A 35 10.86 -21.01 -20.77
CA ILE A 35 10.54 -22.43 -20.82
C ILE A 35 11.79 -23.23 -20.40
N VAL A 36 11.62 -24.15 -19.45
CA VAL A 36 12.71 -24.90 -18.81
C VAL A 36 12.48 -26.41 -18.90
N PRO A 37 13.53 -27.25 -18.81
CA PRO A 37 13.36 -28.70 -18.71
C PRO A 37 12.59 -29.09 -17.45
N THR A 38 11.86 -30.21 -17.47
CA THR A 38 11.08 -30.70 -16.32
C THR A 38 11.95 -30.97 -15.08
N GLU A 39 13.22 -31.34 -15.25
CA GLU A 39 14.17 -31.49 -14.14
C GLU A 39 14.41 -30.18 -13.37
N PHE A 40 14.26 -29.03 -14.04
CA PHE A 40 14.30 -27.72 -13.40
C PHE A 40 13.07 -27.52 -12.51
N ILE A 41 11.89 -27.87 -13.02
CA ILE A 41 10.64 -27.82 -12.24
C ILE A 41 10.73 -28.71 -11.00
N MET A 42 11.24 -29.93 -11.14
CA MET A 42 11.41 -30.86 -10.01
C MET A 42 12.28 -30.27 -8.89
N ARG A 43 13.36 -29.57 -9.25
CA ARG A 43 14.27 -28.91 -8.29
C ARG A 43 13.59 -27.80 -7.49
N TYR A 44 12.66 -27.10 -8.12
CA TYR A 44 11.92 -25.97 -7.54
C TYR A 44 10.44 -26.31 -7.31
N SER A 45 10.14 -27.59 -7.06
CA SER A 45 8.77 -28.11 -6.97
C SER A 45 7.93 -27.42 -5.89
N GLN A 46 8.55 -26.88 -4.84
CA GLN A 46 7.89 -26.09 -3.80
C GLN A 46 7.28 -24.76 -4.31
N PHE A 47 7.70 -24.27 -5.47
CA PHE A 47 7.16 -23.06 -6.11
C PHE A 47 6.19 -23.37 -7.26
N VAL A 48 5.90 -24.64 -7.52
CA VAL A 48 4.93 -25.02 -8.54
C VAL A 48 3.52 -24.84 -7.97
N LEU A 49 2.82 -23.83 -8.47
CA LEU A 49 1.46 -23.51 -8.01
C LEU A 49 0.38 -23.83 -9.05
N ILE A 50 0.75 -23.98 -10.31
CA ILE A 50 -0.17 -24.42 -11.37
C ILE A 50 0.36 -25.70 -11.99
N PRO A 51 -0.28 -26.85 -11.71
CA PRO A 51 -0.01 -28.10 -12.41
C PRO A 51 -0.35 -28.03 -13.90
N GLY A 52 0.37 -28.81 -14.73
CA GLY A 52 0.24 -28.77 -16.18
C GLY A 52 -1.15 -29.02 -16.74
N TYR A 53 -2.00 -29.80 -16.07
CA TYR A 53 -3.36 -30.08 -16.55
C TYR A 53 -4.30 -28.87 -16.52
N PHE A 54 -3.95 -27.78 -15.82
CA PHE A 54 -4.67 -26.51 -15.91
C PHE A 54 -4.22 -25.66 -17.12
N VAL A 55 -3.07 -25.97 -17.72
CA VAL A 55 -2.42 -25.14 -18.73
C VAL A 55 -2.73 -25.66 -20.13
N LYS A 56 -3.17 -24.75 -21.01
CA LYS A 56 -3.43 -25.02 -22.43
C LYS A 56 -2.26 -24.65 -23.33
N ALA A 57 -1.55 -23.59 -22.97
CA ALA A 57 -0.39 -23.11 -23.71
C ALA A 57 0.55 -22.34 -22.79
N ILE A 58 1.85 -22.45 -23.08
CA ILE A 58 2.90 -21.65 -22.46
C ILE A 58 3.55 -20.79 -23.53
N CYS A 59 3.66 -19.50 -23.25
CA CYS A 59 4.33 -18.53 -24.11
C CYS A 59 5.59 -18.01 -23.40
N GLU A 60 6.77 -18.24 -23.99
CA GLU A 60 7.99 -17.61 -23.49
C GLU A 60 8.00 -16.12 -23.85
N ILE A 61 7.88 -15.26 -22.82
CA ILE A 61 7.83 -13.81 -22.92
C ILE A 61 8.83 -13.24 -21.90
N PRO A 62 10.13 -13.10 -22.27
CA PRO A 62 11.13 -12.51 -21.38
C PRO A 62 10.78 -11.06 -21.05
N PHE A 63 11.00 -10.63 -19.80
CA PHE A 63 10.54 -9.34 -19.29
C PHE A 63 9.02 -9.15 -19.40
N GLY A 64 8.25 -10.24 -19.36
CA GLY A 64 6.81 -10.21 -19.60
C GLY A 64 6.01 -9.49 -18.52
N ALA A 65 6.59 -9.30 -17.33
CA ALA A 65 5.97 -8.52 -16.25
C ALA A 65 6.19 -7.00 -16.34
N HIS A 66 7.04 -6.50 -17.26
CA HIS A 66 7.24 -5.06 -17.43
C HIS A 66 5.90 -4.37 -17.78
N PRO A 67 5.57 -3.21 -17.18
CA PRO A 67 6.42 -2.33 -16.38
C PRO A 67 6.51 -2.64 -14.89
N HIS A 68 5.85 -3.70 -14.41
CA HIS A 68 6.12 -4.23 -13.08
C HIS A 68 7.45 -4.99 -13.05
N GLY A 69 7.83 -5.45 -11.86
CA GLY A 69 9.05 -6.23 -11.67
C GLY A 69 8.79 -7.73 -11.64
N MET A 70 9.87 -8.50 -11.76
CA MET A 70 9.92 -9.92 -11.40
C MET A 70 11.02 -10.12 -10.35
N ASN A 71 10.66 -10.66 -9.18
CA ASN A 71 11.64 -11.04 -8.16
C ASN A 71 12.15 -12.47 -8.40
N ASN A 72 13.30 -12.82 -7.83
CA ASN A 72 13.90 -14.16 -7.94
C ASN A 72 14.19 -14.78 -6.57
N LEU A 73 13.50 -14.33 -5.50
CA LEU A 73 13.81 -14.76 -4.15
C LEU A 73 13.58 -16.27 -4.00
N GLY A 74 14.64 -17.00 -3.66
CA GLY A 74 14.62 -18.46 -3.56
C GLY A 74 14.89 -19.20 -4.87
N MET A 75 15.17 -18.50 -5.98
CA MET A 75 15.49 -19.09 -7.29
C MET A 75 16.52 -18.24 -8.04
N GLU A 76 17.78 -18.33 -7.63
CA GLU A 76 18.89 -17.49 -8.15
C GLU A 76 19.21 -17.73 -9.64
N ASP A 77 18.78 -18.85 -10.21
CA ASP A 77 18.95 -19.19 -11.64
C ASP A 77 18.18 -18.23 -12.58
N PHE A 78 17.26 -17.41 -12.05
CA PHE A 78 16.52 -16.42 -12.81
C PHE A 78 17.01 -15.00 -12.52
N ILE A 79 17.07 -14.20 -13.59
CA ILE A 79 17.41 -12.78 -13.48
C ILE A 79 16.15 -12.02 -13.08
N SER A 80 16.18 -11.36 -11.92
CA SER A 80 15.15 -10.43 -11.49
C SER A 80 15.28 -9.07 -12.19
N TYR A 81 14.19 -8.32 -12.23
CA TYR A 81 14.17 -6.92 -12.66
C TYR A 81 13.12 -6.15 -11.87
N GLU A 82 13.41 -4.88 -11.60
CA GLU A 82 12.57 -4.01 -10.76
C GLU A 82 11.45 -3.36 -11.57
N GLN A 83 10.47 -2.81 -10.87
CA GLN A 83 9.44 -1.96 -11.42
C GLN A 83 10.02 -0.71 -12.11
N ASP A 84 9.43 -0.39 -13.26
CA ASP A 84 9.80 0.74 -14.09
C ASP A 84 8.88 1.94 -13.82
N TYR A 85 9.11 2.61 -12.68
CA TYR A 85 8.28 3.73 -12.24
C TYR A 85 8.18 4.85 -13.27
N GLU A 86 9.25 5.16 -13.99
CA GLU A 86 9.22 6.19 -15.04
C GLU A 86 8.24 5.79 -16.17
N PHE A 87 8.22 4.52 -16.56
CA PHE A 87 7.29 4.03 -17.59
C PHE A 87 5.84 4.09 -17.12
N ILE A 88 5.60 3.74 -15.86
CA ILE A 88 4.28 3.81 -15.21
C ILE A 88 3.80 5.26 -15.14
N GLU A 89 4.67 6.19 -14.74
CA GLU A 89 4.36 7.63 -14.70
C GLU A 89 4.07 8.19 -16.09
N ASP A 90 4.82 7.78 -17.11
CA ASP A 90 4.60 8.22 -18.48
C ASP A 90 3.26 7.72 -19.03
N PHE A 91 2.89 6.45 -18.75
CA PHE A 91 1.56 5.94 -19.04
C PHE A 91 0.48 6.76 -18.31
N GLN A 92 0.66 7.00 -17.01
CA GLN A 92 -0.30 7.77 -16.21
C GLN A 92 -0.51 9.17 -16.80
N LYS A 93 0.57 9.89 -17.14
CA LYS A 93 0.48 11.21 -17.80
C LYS A 93 -0.28 11.14 -19.13
N ALA A 94 -0.05 10.11 -19.93
CA ALA A 94 -0.73 9.93 -21.20
C ALA A 94 -2.24 9.72 -21.03
N THR A 95 -2.71 9.10 -19.93
CA THR A 95 -4.13 8.87 -19.67
C THR A 95 -4.95 10.14 -19.40
N HIS A 96 -4.31 11.28 -19.11
CA HIS A 96 -5.02 12.54 -18.81
C HIS A 96 -5.72 13.16 -20.02
N ASN A 97 -5.36 12.76 -21.25
CA ASN A 97 -6.01 13.21 -22.47
C ASN A 97 -6.22 12.01 -23.41
N GLU A 98 -7.42 11.93 -24.00
CA GLU A 98 -7.82 10.82 -24.86
C GLU A 98 -6.85 10.58 -26.02
N LYS A 99 -6.43 11.65 -26.71
CA LYS A 99 -5.50 11.54 -27.83
C LYS A 99 -4.13 11.03 -27.38
N THR A 100 -3.58 11.59 -26.30
CA THR A 100 -2.27 11.13 -25.81
C THR A 100 -2.31 9.70 -25.30
N HIS A 101 -3.45 9.26 -24.75
CA HIS A 101 -3.66 7.88 -24.33
C HIS A 101 -3.70 6.92 -25.52
N GLU A 102 -4.46 7.26 -26.57
CA GLU A 102 -4.50 6.49 -27.81
C GLU A 102 -3.14 6.42 -28.51
N ASP A 103 -2.42 7.53 -28.57
CA ASP A 103 -1.08 7.60 -29.14
C ASP A 103 -0.11 6.71 -28.36
N TRP A 104 -0.18 6.72 -27.02
CA TRP A 104 0.63 5.85 -26.17
C TRP A 104 0.31 4.36 -26.38
N ILE A 105 -0.97 3.98 -26.42
CA ILE A 105 -1.40 2.60 -26.70
C ILE A 105 -0.91 2.16 -28.08
N ARG A 106 -1.08 3.01 -29.09
CA ARG A 106 -0.62 2.73 -30.45
C ARG A 106 0.88 2.49 -30.44
N GLU A 107 1.63 3.36 -29.78
CA GLU A 107 3.08 3.34 -29.74
C GLU A 107 3.64 2.09 -29.05
N TRP A 108 3.17 1.79 -27.83
CA TRP A 108 3.78 0.78 -26.97
C TRP A 108 3.12 -0.61 -27.06
N ILE A 109 1.89 -0.69 -27.55
CA ILE A 109 1.13 -1.95 -27.66
C ILE A 109 0.90 -2.32 -29.12
N LEU A 110 0.27 -1.46 -29.92
CA LEU A 110 -0.20 -1.86 -31.26
C LEU A 110 0.88 -1.82 -32.35
N GLN A 111 1.95 -1.04 -32.16
CA GLN A 111 3.09 -0.93 -33.09
C GLN A 111 4.29 -1.82 -32.72
N CYS A 112 4.14 -2.67 -31.69
CA CYS A 112 5.13 -3.69 -31.36
C CYS A 112 4.58 -5.05 -31.83
N ASP A 113 5.10 -5.58 -32.93
CA ASP A 113 4.59 -6.83 -33.52
C ASP A 113 4.80 -8.05 -32.60
N ASN A 114 5.81 -8.00 -31.74
CA ASN A 114 6.14 -9.05 -30.79
C ASN A 114 7.00 -8.52 -29.63
N GLN A 115 7.26 -9.37 -28.63
CA GLN A 115 8.04 -9.01 -27.45
C GLN A 115 9.47 -8.54 -27.77
N ARG A 116 10.11 -9.05 -28.83
CA ARG A 116 11.45 -8.63 -29.19
C ARG A 116 11.48 -7.18 -29.68
N ASP A 117 10.49 -6.76 -30.46
CA ASP A 117 10.35 -5.38 -30.93
C ASP A 117 10.07 -4.43 -29.76
N TYR A 118 9.21 -4.85 -28.83
CA TYR A 118 8.96 -4.13 -27.58
C TYR A 118 10.25 -3.90 -26.78
N LEU A 119 11.03 -4.96 -26.51
CA LEU A 119 12.28 -4.85 -25.74
C LEU A 119 13.36 -4.06 -26.47
N LYS A 120 13.42 -4.17 -27.80
CA LYS A 120 14.32 -3.35 -28.62
C LYS A 120 13.97 -1.87 -28.50
N LYS A 121 12.67 -1.53 -28.52
CA LYS A 121 12.17 -0.17 -28.35
C LYS A 121 12.41 0.37 -26.94
N LEU A 122 12.14 -0.43 -25.91
CA LEU A 122 12.40 -0.07 -24.50
C LEU A 122 13.89 0.22 -24.25
N GLY A 123 14.76 -0.52 -24.95
CA GLY A 123 16.18 -0.22 -25.05
C GLY A 123 17.04 -0.93 -24.01
N TYR A 124 18.20 -1.41 -24.45
CA TYR A 124 19.12 -2.22 -23.64
C TYR A 124 19.57 -1.54 -22.34
N LYS A 125 19.81 -0.23 -22.36
CA LYS A 125 20.24 0.53 -21.17
C LYS A 125 19.19 0.47 -20.06
N ARG A 126 17.91 0.64 -20.41
CA ARG A 126 16.79 0.59 -19.47
C ARG A 126 16.62 -0.81 -18.90
N LEU A 127 16.69 -1.84 -19.75
CA LEU A 127 16.63 -3.24 -19.33
C LEU A 127 17.74 -3.61 -18.32
N LEU A 128 18.98 -3.21 -18.60
CA LEU A 128 20.09 -3.43 -17.67
C LEU A 128 19.92 -2.68 -16.36
N PHE A 129 19.46 -1.43 -16.44
CA PHE A 129 19.20 -0.61 -15.26
C PHE A 129 18.18 -1.27 -14.33
N LEU A 130 17.05 -1.74 -14.87
CA LEU A 130 16.01 -2.43 -14.07
C LEU A 130 16.53 -3.74 -13.45
N LYS A 131 17.37 -4.49 -14.17
CA LYS A 131 18.04 -5.68 -13.62
C LYS A 131 18.98 -5.35 -12.46
N GLY A 132 19.81 -4.31 -12.62
CA GLY A 132 20.71 -3.85 -11.57
C GLY A 132 19.94 -3.35 -10.33
N LYS A 133 18.85 -2.61 -10.55
CA LYS A 133 18.00 -2.07 -9.49
C LYS A 133 17.31 -3.17 -8.66
N ALA A 134 17.03 -4.32 -9.25
CA ALA A 134 16.42 -5.46 -8.55
C ALA A 134 17.36 -6.16 -7.55
N HIS A 135 18.65 -5.79 -7.51
CA HIS A 135 19.58 -6.36 -6.55
C HIS A 135 19.12 -6.06 -5.11
N LYS A 136 19.17 -7.06 -4.22
CA LYS A 136 18.63 -6.97 -2.85
C LYS A 136 19.20 -5.83 -1.99
N ASP A 137 20.40 -5.34 -2.33
CA ASP A 137 21.11 -4.28 -1.62
C ASP A 137 21.07 -2.92 -2.35
N SER A 138 20.41 -2.81 -3.52
CA SER A 138 20.34 -1.57 -4.31
C SER A 138 19.76 -0.39 -3.53
N TRP A 139 18.87 -0.67 -2.58
CA TRP A 139 18.29 0.35 -1.69
C TRP A 139 19.33 1.06 -0.83
N GLN A 140 20.48 0.45 -0.54
CA GLN A 140 21.54 1.09 0.24
C GLN A 140 22.26 2.17 -0.58
N ASP A 141 22.50 1.89 -1.86
CA ASP A 141 23.12 2.86 -2.76
C ASP A 141 22.16 4.01 -3.07
N GLU A 142 20.88 3.70 -3.32
CA GLU A 142 19.83 4.72 -3.47
C GLU A 142 19.70 5.58 -2.19
N LEU A 143 19.82 4.96 -1.01
CA LEU A 143 19.75 5.71 0.26
C LEU A 143 20.87 6.73 0.37
N ARG A 144 22.11 6.37 0.03
CA ARG A 144 23.26 7.28 0.03
C ARG A 144 23.04 8.49 -0.87
N ASP A 145 22.34 8.31 -1.99
CA ASP A 145 22.03 9.42 -2.91
C ASP A 145 21.01 10.42 -2.33
N PHE A 146 20.18 10.00 -1.37
CA PHE A 146 19.13 10.82 -0.78
C PHE A 146 19.46 11.32 0.62
N GLU A 147 20.29 10.64 1.40
CA GLU A 147 20.52 10.91 2.82
C GLU A 147 20.91 12.37 3.08
N ASP A 148 21.86 12.90 2.31
CA ASP A 148 22.32 14.30 2.41
C ASP A 148 21.30 15.33 1.88
N LYS A 149 20.27 14.87 1.15
CA LYS A 149 19.24 15.71 0.53
C LYS A 149 17.95 15.75 1.36
N ILE A 150 17.88 15.02 2.47
CA ILE A 150 16.69 15.01 3.32
C ILE A 150 16.55 16.39 3.97
N PRO A 151 15.44 17.10 3.71
CA PRO A 151 15.28 18.46 4.21
C PRO A 151 15.21 18.46 5.73
N ASN A 152 15.96 19.38 6.36
CA ASN A 152 15.82 19.70 7.77
C ASN A 152 14.89 20.91 7.96
N SER A 153 13.64 20.75 7.52
CA SER A 153 12.58 21.78 7.59
C SER A 153 11.49 21.39 8.59
N SER A 154 10.68 22.38 9.00
CA SER A 154 9.46 22.14 9.77
C SER A 154 8.52 21.14 9.07
N CYS A 155 7.79 20.34 9.83
CA CYS A 155 6.78 19.43 9.30
C CYS A 155 5.61 20.19 8.67
N ASN A 156 5.10 19.68 7.55
CA ASN A 156 3.80 20.08 7.03
C ASN A 156 2.65 19.29 7.71
N ASN A 157 1.39 19.59 7.36
CA ASN A 157 0.23 18.98 7.99
C ASN A 157 0.08 17.47 7.66
N ILE A 158 0.61 17.02 6.52
CA ILE A 158 0.56 15.61 6.11
C ILE A 158 1.58 14.80 6.91
N GLU A 159 2.80 15.31 7.07
CA GLU A 159 3.82 14.71 7.94
C GLU A 159 3.31 14.62 9.38
N MET A 160 2.66 15.67 9.88
CA MET A 160 1.97 15.67 11.18
C MET A 160 0.94 14.53 11.28
N MET A 161 -0.03 14.47 10.35
CA MET A 161 -1.06 13.44 10.31
C MET A 161 -0.46 12.03 10.40
N ILE A 162 0.58 11.77 9.61
CA ILE A 162 1.25 10.46 9.55
C ILE A 162 1.93 10.12 10.87
N VAL A 163 2.68 11.06 11.46
CA VAL A 163 3.36 10.86 12.75
C VAL A 163 2.37 10.59 13.87
N LEU A 164 1.25 11.32 13.88
CA LEU A 164 0.23 11.11 14.91
C LEU A 164 -0.51 9.79 14.75
N ALA A 165 -0.82 9.41 13.51
CA ALA A 165 -1.33 8.07 13.24
C ALA A 165 -0.33 7.00 13.71
N ALA A 166 0.97 7.16 13.48
CA ALA A 166 2.00 6.24 13.96
C ALA A 166 2.04 6.13 15.49
N ARG A 167 1.96 7.26 16.21
CA ARG A 167 1.88 7.29 17.68
C ARG A 167 0.63 6.56 18.20
N MET A 168 -0.52 6.82 17.57
CA MET A 168 -1.78 6.13 17.89
C MET A 168 -1.68 4.62 17.61
N ILE A 169 -1.09 4.21 16.48
CA ILE A 169 -0.87 2.79 16.15
C ILE A 169 -0.05 2.12 17.25
N LYS A 170 1.07 2.74 17.67
CA LYS A 170 1.90 2.24 18.76
C LYS A 170 1.10 2.05 20.05
N GLU A 171 0.34 3.07 20.47
CA GLU A 171 -0.49 2.97 21.68
C GLU A 171 -1.49 1.82 21.57
N ARG A 172 -2.22 1.73 20.46
CA ARG A 172 -3.26 0.72 20.23
C ARG A 172 -2.69 -0.68 20.21
N VAL A 173 -1.57 -0.88 19.52
CA VAL A 173 -0.88 -2.18 19.45
C VAL A 173 -0.50 -2.66 20.85
N ILE A 174 0.13 -1.81 21.66
CA ILE A 174 0.53 -2.16 23.04
C ILE A 174 -0.70 -2.42 23.90
N LYS A 175 -1.67 -1.50 23.91
CA LYS A 175 -2.83 -1.54 24.80
C LYS A 175 -3.79 -2.68 24.50
N LYS A 176 -3.92 -3.07 23.23
CA LYS A 176 -4.86 -4.11 22.77
C LYS A 176 -4.20 -5.44 22.46
N GLY A 177 -2.87 -5.51 22.49
CA GLY A 177 -2.12 -6.73 22.18
C GLY A 177 -2.26 -7.14 20.71
N TYR A 178 -2.26 -6.18 19.79
CA TYR A 178 -2.27 -6.48 18.35
C TYR A 178 -0.90 -7.01 17.92
N GLU A 179 -0.90 -7.99 17.02
CA GLU A 179 0.31 -8.66 16.51
C GLU A 179 0.55 -8.37 15.04
N VAL A 180 -0.49 -7.90 14.34
CA VAL A 180 -0.48 -7.65 12.90
C VAL A 180 -1.00 -6.25 12.64
N ILE A 181 -0.25 -5.46 11.88
CA ILE A 181 -0.68 -4.18 11.34
C ILE A 181 -0.81 -4.36 9.83
N LEU A 182 -2.04 -4.41 9.32
CA LEU A 182 -2.24 -4.34 7.87
C LEU A 182 -2.11 -2.90 7.43
N SER A 183 -1.20 -2.66 6.48
CA SER A 183 -0.91 -1.33 5.95
C SER A 183 -1.73 -1.10 4.66
N GLY A 184 -2.50 -0.01 4.60
CA GLY A 184 -3.12 0.49 3.37
C GLY A 184 -2.20 1.44 2.62
N ALA A 185 -2.34 1.57 1.30
CA ALA A 185 -1.46 2.43 0.48
C ALA A 185 -1.55 3.93 0.83
N GLY A 186 -0.51 4.70 0.48
CA GLY A 186 -0.42 6.15 0.71
C GLY A 186 -0.12 6.48 2.19
N SER A 187 -0.54 7.62 2.72
CA SER A 187 -0.21 8.05 4.09
C SER A 187 -0.48 7.00 5.19
N ALA A 188 -1.42 6.08 4.96
CA ALA A 188 -1.70 4.96 5.86
C ALA A 188 -0.51 3.99 6.03
N ASN A 189 0.23 3.64 4.97
CA ASN A 189 1.38 2.74 5.10
C ASN A 189 2.53 3.45 5.80
N LEU A 190 2.79 4.71 5.48
CA LEU A 190 3.83 5.50 6.12
C LEU A 190 3.58 5.62 7.63
N ALA A 191 2.33 5.76 8.06
CA ALA A 191 1.94 5.75 9.46
C ALA A 191 2.20 4.38 10.11
N ALA A 192 1.81 3.29 9.44
CA ALA A 192 2.08 1.93 9.91
C ALA A 192 3.58 1.63 10.02
N TRP A 193 4.38 2.09 9.05
CA TRP A 193 5.83 1.90 9.00
C TRP A 193 6.55 2.66 10.10
N LEU A 194 6.23 3.94 10.28
CA LEU A 194 6.75 4.71 11.40
C LEU A 194 6.31 4.09 12.74
N GLY A 195 5.04 3.69 12.86
CA GLY A 195 4.51 3.01 14.05
C GLY A 195 5.27 1.72 14.38
N TYR A 196 5.61 0.92 13.36
CA TYR A 196 6.45 -0.27 13.49
C TYR A 196 7.83 0.05 14.08
N TYR A 197 8.53 1.08 13.58
CA TYR A 197 9.83 1.46 14.12
C TYR A 197 9.72 2.07 15.52
N LEU A 198 8.68 2.85 15.82
CA LEU A 198 8.44 3.37 17.17
C LEU A 198 8.14 2.25 18.18
N LEU A 199 7.45 1.18 17.76
CA LEU A 199 7.23 -0.03 18.57
C LEU A 199 8.55 -0.77 18.80
N LYS A 200 9.31 -1.00 17.73
CA LYS A 200 10.62 -1.66 17.77
C LYS A 200 11.61 -0.95 18.70
N ASP A 201 11.70 0.37 18.63
CA ASP A 201 12.54 1.20 19.51
C ASP A 201 12.15 1.06 20.99
N SER A 202 10.88 0.72 21.28
CA SER A 202 10.40 0.44 22.64
C SER A 202 10.45 -1.06 23.02
N GLY A 203 11.10 -1.90 22.21
CA GLY A 203 11.22 -3.33 22.47
C GLY A 203 9.95 -4.14 22.18
N TYR A 204 8.96 -3.56 21.51
CA TYR A 204 7.74 -4.26 21.10
C TYR A 204 7.89 -4.79 19.67
N HIS A 205 7.56 -6.07 19.49
CA HIS A 205 7.56 -6.71 18.19
C HIS A 205 6.14 -6.82 17.63
N VAL A 206 5.98 -6.46 16.36
CA VAL A 206 4.72 -6.58 15.62
C VAL A 206 5.04 -6.98 14.18
N ASN A 207 4.08 -7.60 13.49
CA ASN A 207 4.22 -7.96 12.08
C ASN A 207 3.48 -6.94 11.22
N LEU A 208 4.18 -6.25 10.32
CA LEU A 208 3.52 -5.54 9.23
C LEU A 208 3.00 -6.56 8.22
N ALA A 209 1.81 -6.29 7.67
CA ALA A 209 1.22 -7.09 6.60
C ALA A 209 0.80 -6.19 5.43
N ALA A 210 0.94 -6.73 4.21
CA ALA A 210 0.42 -6.13 2.99
C ALA A 210 -0.33 -7.20 2.19
N GLU A 211 -1.51 -6.84 1.66
CA GLU A 211 -2.52 -7.80 1.18
C GLU A 211 -2.04 -8.77 0.11
N MET A 212 -1.07 -8.38 -0.74
CA MET A 212 -0.56 -9.22 -1.83
C MET A 212 0.18 -10.48 -1.36
N GLY A 213 0.50 -10.59 -0.06
CA GLY A 213 1.16 -11.77 0.49
C GLY A 213 2.35 -11.48 1.39
N PHE A 214 2.48 -10.27 1.94
CA PHE A 214 3.63 -9.90 2.77
C PHE A 214 3.23 -10.03 4.24
N LEU A 215 4.03 -10.75 5.03
CA LEU A 215 3.87 -10.80 6.48
C LEU A 215 5.24 -10.66 7.19
N GLY A 216 5.28 -9.78 8.18
CA GLY A 216 6.42 -9.57 9.05
C GLY A 216 7.58 -8.82 8.41
N TYR A 217 7.34 -8.04 7.35
CA TYR A 217 8.38 -7.27 6.66
C TYR A 217 8.83 -6.05 7.47
N ALA A 218 10.06 -5.62 7.20
CA ALA A 218 10.62 -4.37 7.69
C ALA A 218 10.63 -3.34 6.54
N PRO A 219 10.00 -2.17 6.70
CA PRO A 219 10.00 -1.15 5.66
C PRO A 219 11.43 -0.69 5.37
N ARG A 220 11.77 -0.63 4.09
CA ARG A 220 13.04 -0.08 3.60
C ARG A 220 12.86 1.38 3.21
N PRO A 221 13.90 2.22 3.36
CA PRO A 221 13.84 3.60 2.92
C PRO A 221 13.77 3.70 1.38
N VAL A 222 13.71 4.93 0.88
CA VAL A 222 13.77 5.38 -0.52
C VAL A 222 12.61 5.01 -1.44
N ASP A 223 11.78 4.04 -1.06
CA ASP A 223 10.63 3.61 -1.84
C ASP A 223 9.40 3.50 -0.94
N PRO A 224 8.44 4.43 -1.04
CA PRO A 224 7.27 4.43 -0.19
C PRO A 224 6.18 3.47 -0.66
N PHE A 225 6.38 2.78 -1.79
CA PHE A 225 5.38 1.87 -2.32
C PHE A 225 5.27 0.61 -1.46
N ILE A 226 4.07 0.33 -0.97
CA ILE A 226 3.83 -0.77 -0.02
C ILE A 226 4.26 -2.15 -0.52
N PHE A 227 4.22 -2.39 -1.83
CA PHE A 227 4.62 -3.65 -2.46
C PHE A 227 6.01 -3.57 -3.12
N SER A 228 6.85 -2.61 -2.71
CA SER A 228 8.24 -2.53 -3.19
C SER A 228 8.98 -3.84 -2.94
N PHE A 229 9.72 -4.30 -3.96
CA PHE A 229 10.49 -5.54 -3.86
C PHE A 229 11.63 -5.45 -2.84
N LYS A 230 12.03 -4.22 -2.48
CA LYS A 230 13.00 -3.94 -1.41
C LYS A 230 12.56 -4.51 -0.06
N HIS A 231 11.25 -4.71 0.16
CA HIS A 231 10.75 -5.31 1.39
C HIS A 231 10.83 -6.84 1.42
N LEU A 232 10.85 -7.50 0.25
CA LEU A 232 10.78 -8.96 0.14
C LEU A 232 11.82 -9.71 0.98
N PRO A 233 13.12 -9.33 0.98
CA PRO A 233 14.13 -10.05 1.76
C PRO A 233 13.91 -9.99 3.28
N SER A 234 13.08 -9.05 3.76
CA SER A 234 12.78 -8.89 5.19
C SER A 234 11.48 -9.56 5.63
N CYS A 235 10.67 -10.05 4.69
CA CYS A 235 9.43 -10.74 5.01
C CYS A 235 9.72 -12.02 5.80
N LYS A 236 9.01 -12.22 6.91
CA LYS A 236 9.05 -13.49 7.66
C LYS A 236 8.25 -14.58 6.96
N MET A 237 7.27 -14.19 6.16
CA MET A 237 6.50 -15.07 5.31
C MET A 237 6.07 -14.31 4.05
N LEU A 238 6.25 -14.95 2.90
CA LEU A 238 5.64 -14.54 1.64
C LEU A 238 4.58 -15.55 1.25
N THR A 239 3.39 -15.09 0.89
CA THR A 239 2.21 -15.91 0.68
C THR A 239 1.24 -15.24 -0.30
N ASP A 240 -0.07 -15.46 -0.16
CA ASP A 240 -1.13 -14.96 -1.03
C ASP A 240 -2.14 -14.07 -0.27
N VAL A 241 -3.10 -13.54 -1.02
CA VAL A 241 -4.17 -12.67 -0.49
C VAL A 241 -5.08 -13.42 0.49
N LEU A 242 -5.31 -14.72 0.29
CA LEU A 242 -6.19 -15.51 1.16
C LEU A 242 -5.59 -15.69 2.55
N ASN A 243 -4.29 -15.97 2.65
CA ASN A 243 -3.61 -16.06 3.93
C ASN A 243 -3.59 -14.70 4.64
N ILE A 244 -3.23 -13.61 3.95
CA ILE A 244 -3.18 -12.28 4.59
C ILE A 244 -4.57 -11.82 5.01
N LEU A 245 -5.51 -11.65 4.07
CA LEU A 245 -6.81 -11.05 4.34
C LEU A 245 -7.79 -12.04 4.98
N GLY A 246 -7.80 -13.29 4.53
CA GLY A 246 -8.75 -14.30 5.02
C GLY A 246 -8.35 -14.92 6.37
N ILE A 247 -7.05 -15.10 6.64
CA ILE A 247 -6.58 -15.80 7.85
C ILE A 247 -5.99 -14.84 8.87
N PHE A 248 -4.92 -14.12 8.52
CA PHE A 248 -4.18 -13.32 9.51
C PHE A 248 -4.91 -12.04 9.92
N VAL A 249 -5.58 -11.39 8.98
CA VAL A 249 -6.40 -10.20 9.25
C VAL A 249 -7.85 -10.59 9.53
N GLY A 250 -8.41 -11.52 8.76
CA GLY A 250 -9.84 -11.83 8.81
C GLY A 250 -10.25 -13.05 9.64
N GLY A 251 -9.28 -13.87 10.08
CA GLY A 251 -9.57 -15.07 10.86
C GLY A 251 -10.22 -14.76 12.20
N LYS A 252 -11.05 -15.67 12.72
CA LYS A 252 -11.82 -15.47 13.97
C LYS A 252 -10.96 -15.01 15.16
N ASN A 253 -9.75 -15.57 15.28
CA ASN A 253 -8.79 -15.31 16.36
C ASN A 253 -7.71 -14.28 15.97
N ASN A 254 -7.92 -13.49 14.91
CA ASN A 254 -6.96 -12.48 14.49
C ASN A 254 -6.67 -11.48 15.63
N ARG A 255 -5.45 -10.95 15.64
CA ARG A 255 -5.04 -9.82 16.50
C ARG A 255 -4.56 -8.68 15.60
N ALA A 256 -5.36 -8.37 14.58
CA ALA A 256 -4.99 -7.41 13.55
C ALA A 256 -5.65 -6.05 13.76
N ILE A 257 -4.86 -4.99 13.57
CA ILE A 257 -5.34 -3.65 13.31
C ILE A 257 -5.13 -3.32 11.82
N GLY A 258 -6.17 -2.81 11.17
CA GLY A 258 -6.08 -2.29 9.80
C GLY A 258 -5.86 -0.79 9.82
N VAL A 259 -4.85 -0.31 9.08
CA VAL A 259 -4.60 1.13 8.89
C VAL A 259 -4.94 1.46 7.45
N LEU A 260 -6.04 2.17 7.23
CA LEU A 260 -6.62 2.37 5.89
C LEU A 260 -6.68 3.85 5.51
N GLY A 261 -6.60 4.12 4.21
CA GLY A 261 -7.07 5.38 3.63
C GLY A 261 -8.57 5.32 3.32
N ALA A 262 -9.16 6.45 2.90
CA ALA A 262 -10.55 6.51 2.47
C ALA A 262 -10.77 7.60 1.41
N GLY A 263 -11.65 7.38 0.43
CA GLY A 263 -12.08 8.45 -0.48
C GLY A 263 -12.98 9.44 0.25
N GLN A 264 -14.05 8.92 0.87
CA GLN A 264 -14.90 9.63 1.81
C GLN A 264 -15.13 8.78 3.06
N ILE A 265 -15.45 9.44 4.17
CA ILE A 265 -15.85 8.81 5.43
C ILE A 265 -17.05 9.56 6.02
N ASP A 266 -17.95 8.84 6.70
CA ASP A 266 -19.03 9.45 7.48
C ASP A 266 -18.82 9.38 9.00
N MET A 267 -19.73 10.00 9.75
CA MET A 267 -19.68 10.04 11.22
C MET A 267 -19.71 8.66 11.89
N TYR A 268 -20.23 7.63 11.21
CA TYR A 268 -20.24 6.24 11.70
C TYR A 268 -19.00 5.46 11.26
N GLY A 269 -18.07 6.10 10.56
CA GLY A 269 -16.85 5.52 10.03
C GLY A 269 -17.05 4.72 8.74
N ASN A 270 -18.22 4.78 8.08
CA ASN A 270 -18.39 4.06 6.81
C ASN A 270 -17.50 4.72 5.75
N ILE A 271 -16.81 3.90 4.96
CA ILE A 271 -15.85 4.37 3.96
C ILE A 271 -16.45 4.22 2.56
N ASN A 272 -16.26 5.24 1.74
CA ASN A 272 -16.47 5.18 0.29
C ASN A 272 -15.14 5.33 -0.43
N SER A 273 -14.79 4.34 -1.23
CA SER A 273 -13.69 4.39 -2.19
C SER A 273 -14.11 3.82 -3.55
N THR A 274 -15.42 3.66 -3.82
CA THR A 274 -15.94 3.05 -5.05
C THR A 274 -16.56 4.08 -5.99
N ARG A 275 -17.52 4.88 -5.51
CA ARG A 275 -18.29 5.77 -6.40
C ARG A 275 -18.89 6.95 -5.66
N LEU A 276 -18.67 8.15 -6.21
CA LEU A 276 -19.27 9.39 -5.72
C LEU A 276 -20.71 9.57 -6.23
N GLN A 277 -21.48 10.43 -5.56
CA GLN A 277 -22.89 10.67 -5.89
C GLN A 277 -23.11 11.20 -7.33
N ASN A 278 -22.16 11.98 -7.86
CA ASN A 278 -22.19 12.50 -9.22
C ASN A 278 -21.79 11.46 -10.29
N GLY A 279 -21.60 10.20 -9.90
CA GLY A 279 -21.28 9.11 -10.81
C GLY A 279 -19.79 8.85 -11.02
N ILE A 280 -18.90 9.73 -10.55
CA ILE A 280 -17.44 9.53 -10.65
C ILE A 280 -17.04 8.23 -9.93
N LEU A 281 -16.34 7.36 -10.66
CA LEU A 281 -15.74 6.15 -10.10
C LEU A 281 -14.43 6.49 -9.39
N LEU A 282 -14.23 5.86 -8.25
CA LEU A 282 -12.99 5.86 -7.49
C LEU A 282 -12.28 4.50 -7.70
N THR A 283 -11.21 4.24 -6.95
CA THR A 283 -10.34 3.08 -7.11
C THR A 283 -10.99 1.72 -6.80
N GLY A 284 -12.13 1.71 -6.09
CA GLY A 284 -12.75 0.50 -5.56
C GLY A 284 -12.23 0.15 -4.15
N SER A 285 -12.60 -1.04 -3.67
CA SER A 285 -12.24 -1.48 -2.31
C SER A 285 -10.81 -1.99 -2.20
N GLY A 286 -10.25 -2.64 -3.23
CA GLY A 286 -9.10 -3.53 -3.00
C GLY A 286 -9.39 -4.48 -1.83
N GLY A 287 -8.40 -4.77 -0.99
CA GLY A 287 -8.57 -5.49 0.28
C GLY A 287 -9.11 -4.65 1.46
N SER A 288 -9.44 -3.37 1.26
CA SER A 288 -9.91 -2.50 2.36
C SER A 288 -11.25 -2.95 2.93
N ASN A 289 -12.15 -3.51 2.11
CA ASN A 289 -13.44 -4.02 2.59
C ASN A 289 -13.27 -5.29 3.43
N ASP A 290 -12.45 -6.24 2.97
CA ASP A 290 -12.13 -7.46 3.73
C ASP A 290 -11.55 -7.11 5.09
N THR A 291 -10.58 -6.18 5.10
CA THR A 291 -9.94 -5.67 6.31
C THR A 291 -10.96 -5.02 7.24
N ALA A 292 -11.72 -4.05 6.74
CA ALA A 292 -12.69 -3.29 7.53
C ALA A 292 -13.84 -4.14 8.07
N SER A 293 -14.14 -5.26 7.40
CA SER A 293 -15.16 -6.21 7.83
C SER A 293 -14.68 -7.15 8.94
N SER A 294 -13.37 -7.42 9.02
CA SER A 294 -12.88 -8.61 9.73
C SER A 294 -11.75 -8.35 10.76
N ALA A 295 -10.93 -7.32 10.59
CA ALA A 295 -9.90 -6.94 11.56
C ALA A 295 -10.53 -6.57 12.91
N LYS A 296 -9.77 -6.66 14.01
CA LYS A 296 -10.30 -6.29 15.35
C LYS A 296 -10.59 -4.80 15.46
N GLU A 297 -9.78 -3.98 14.81
CA GLU A 297 -9.90 -2.53 14.85
C GLU A 297 -9.39 -1.92 13.55
N ILE A 298 -10.02 -0.83 13.13
CA ILE A 298 -9.60 -0.04 11.98
C ILE A 298 -9.28 1.38 12.44
N MET A 299 -8.11 1.85 12.00
CA MET A 299 -7.73 3.24 12.01
C MET A 299 -7.76 3.76 10.58
N VAL A 300 -8.43 4.89 10.36
CA VAL A 300 -8.42 5.58 9.07
C VAL A 300 -7.47 6.76 9.15
N VAL A 301 -6.64 6.94 8.12
CA VAL A 301 -5.71 8.06 7.98
C VAL A 301 -6.04 8.77 6.66
N MET A 302 -6.49 10.03 6.74
CA MET A 302 -6.87 10.79 5.54
C MET A 302 -6.92 12.30 5.79
N GLU A 303 -6.52 13.09 4.80
CA GLU A 303 -6.70 14.55 4.85
C GLU A 303 -8.18 14.95 4.92
N GLN A 304 -8.46 15.99 5.70
CA GLN A 304 -9.78 16.49 5.99
C GLN A 304 -10.23 17.56 5.01
N SER A 305 -11.39 17.33 4.40
CA SER A 305 -12.17 18.32 3.67
C SER A 305 -13.65 18.02 3.77
N ASP A 306 -14.48 19.02 3.50
CA ASP A 306 -15.94 18.91 3.42
C ASP A 306 -16.42 17.90 2.35
N LYS A 307 -15.60 17.63 1.34
CA LYS A 307 -15.86 16.63 0.29
C LYS A 307 -15.48 15.20 0.71
N ARG A 308 -14.62 15.05 1.73
CA ARG A 308 -14.12 13.76 2.20
C ARG A 308 -14.75 13.33 3.53
N LEU A 309 -14.90 14.23 4.48
CA LEU A 309 -15.67 14.01 5.70
C LEU A 309 -17.11 14.44 5.44
N VAL A 310 -17.97 13.50 5.04
CA VAL A 310 -19.34 13.78 4.59
C VAL A 310 -20.37 13.33 5.60
N LYS A 311 -21.54 13.97 5.62
CA LYS A 311 -22.63 13.62 6.57
C LYS A 311 -22.98 12.13 6.54
N ARG A 312 -23.05 11.57 5.32
CA ARG A 312 -23.27 10.16 5.05
C ARG A 312 -22.68 9.84 3.69
N VAL A 313 -21.98 8.72 3.57
CA VAL A 313 -21.46 8.29 2.28
C VAL A 313 -22.59 7.87 1.35
N SER A 314 -22.48 8.19 0.06
CA SER A 314 -23.45 7.76 -0.96
C SER A 314 -23.34 6.28 -1.31
N TYR A 315 -22.18 5.68 -1.04
CA TYR A 315 -21.90 4.27 -1.25
C TYR A 315 -21.01 3.77 -0.11
N ILE A 316 -21.38 2.65 0.50
CA ILE A 316 -20.56 2.02 1.54
C ILE A 316 -19.69 0.97 0.86
N THR A 317 -18.43 1.34 0.59
CA THR A 317 -17.42 0.40 0.11
C THR A 317 -16.96 -0.52 1.22
N SER A 318 -16.74 0.07 2.42
CA SER A 318 -16.27 -0.67 3.58
C SER A 318 -17.05 -0.25 4.84
N PRO A 319 -17.52 -1.20 5.66
CA PRO A 319 -18.42 -0.91 6.78
C PRO A 319 -17.69 -0.25 7.96
N GLY A 320 -18.32 0.76 8.57
CA GLY A 320 -17.66 1.60 9.58
C GLY A 320 -17.60 1.06 11.00
N HIS A 321 -18.30 -0.02 11.33
CA HIS A 321 -18.47 -0.50 12.71
C HIS A 321 -17.15 -0.83 13.45
N ARG A 322 -16.09 -1.21 12.72
CA ARG A 322 -14.74 -1.47 13.23
C ARG A 322 -13.80 -0.28 13.17
N VAL A 323 -14.16 0.78 12.45
CA VAL A 323 -13.44 2.05 12.50
C VAL A 323 -13.61 2.65 13.88
N LYS A 324 -12.51 2.72 14.63
CA LYS A 324 -12.47 3.28 15.99
C LYS A 324 -11.77 4.63 16.04
N THR A 325 -10.83 4.86 15.12
CA THR A 325 -10.04 6.09 15.07
C THR A 325 -9.99 6.59 13.63
N LEU A 326 -10.18 7.90 13.46
CA LEU A 326 -9.92 8.65 12.25
C LEU A 326 -8.86 9.70 12.59
N VAL A 327 -7.70 9.63 11.96
CA VAL A 327 -6.64 10.62 12.06
C VAL A 327 -6.67 11.46 10.78
N THR A 328 -6.85 12.76 10.92
CA THR A 328 -6.80 13.70 9.80
C THR A 328 -5.54 14.54 9.83
N ASP A 329 -5.43 15.55 8.96
CA ASP A 329 -4.42 16.61 9.01
C ASP A 329 -4.83 17.77 9.94
N MET A 330 -5.97 17.68 10.62
CA MET A 330 -6.49 18.72 11.53
C MET A 330 -6.79 18.23 12.95
N GLY A 331 -7.16 16.97 13.12
CA GLY A 331 -7.44 16.39 14.43
C GLY A 331 -7.57 14.87 14.43
N ILE A 332 -7.81 14.33 15.62
CA ILE A 332 -8.10 12.91 15.82
C ILE A 332 -9.55 12.79 16.27
N PHE A 333 -10.28 11.91 15.60
CA PHE A 333 -11.65 11.55 15.95
C PHE A 333 -11.70 10.10 16.40
N GLU A 334 -12.42 9.84 17.49
CA GLU A 334 -12.52 8.52 18.07
C GLU A 334 -13.96 8.17 18.40
N LYS A 335 -14.29 6.89 18.25
CA LYS A 335 -15.50 6.33 18.86
C LYS A 335 -15.20 6.03 20.32
N LEU A 336 -15.72 6.87 21.20
CA LEU A 336 -15.65 6.65 22.65
C LEU A 336 -16.42 5.38 23.04
N GLU A 337 -16.19 4.89 24.26
CA GLU A 337 -16.75 3.62 24.74
C GLU A 337 -18.29 3.56 24.55
N ASN A 338 -18.78 2.47 23.94
CA ASN A 338 -20.17 2.28 23.51
C ASN A 338 -20.73 3.28 22.48
N GLY A 339 -19.92 4.26 22.04
CA GLY A 339 -20.26 5.22 21.02
C GLY A 339 -20.23 4.63 19.60
N LYS A 340 -21.15 5.11 18.76
CA LYS A 340 -21.22 4.76 17.33
C LYS A 340 -20.62 5.82 16.42
N GLU A 341 -20.46 7.02 16.92
CA GLU A 341 -20.04 8.20 16.15
C GLU A 341 -18.60 8.59 16.47
N LEU A 342 -17.90 9.10 15.46
CA LEU A 342 -16.58 9.70 15.58
C LEU A 342 -16.69 11.08 16.24
N ILE A 343 -16.00 11.25 17.37
CA ILE A 343 -15.99 12.47 18.19
C ILE A 343 -14.58 13.04 18.18
N LEU A 344 -14.43 14.36 18.01
CA LEU A 344 -13.12 15.02 18.07
C LEU A 344 -12.54 14.90 19.48
N THR A 345 -11.41 14.19 19.62
CA THR A 345 -10.69 14.01 20.89
C THR A 345 -9.39 14.78 20.93
N HIS A 346 -8.78 15.04 19.77
CA HIS A 346 -7.55 15.81 19.68
C HIS A 346 -7.60 16.81 18.52
N TYR A 347 -6.92 17.95 18.68
CA TYR A 347 -6.74 18.94 17.61
C TYR A 347 -5.28 19.31 17.43
N PHE A 348 -4.94 19.77 16.23
CA PHE A 348 -3.57 20.16 15.89
C PHE A 348 -3.42 21.68 15.84
N PRO A 349 -2.47 22.25 16.59
CA PRO A 349 -2.29 23.70 16.66
C PRO A 349 -1.43 24.27 15.52
N PHE A 350 -1.00 23.46 14.54
CA PHE A 350 0.10 23.83 13.62
C PHE A 350 -0.34 24.45 12.30
N HIS A 351 -1.61 24.79 12.14
CA HIS A 351 -1.98 25.69 11.06
C HIS A 351 -1.60 27.12 11.45
N LYS A 352 -0.98 27.86 10.52
CA LYS A 352 -0.56 29.26 10.71
C LYS A 352 -1.68 30.19 11.20
N ASP A 353 -2.95 29.80 11.01
CA ASP A 353 -4.14 30.57 11.37
C ASP A 353 -4.82 30.12 12.67
N ILE A 354 -4.23 29.19 13.44
CA ILE A 354 -4.79 28.69 14.70
C ILE A 354 -4.01 29.32 15.86
N TYR A 355 -4.65 30.26 16.57
CA TYR A 355 -4.06 30.96 17.72
C TYR A 355 -4.67 30.50 19.05
N SER A 356 -5.84 29.87 19.01
CA SER A 356 -6.56 29.35 20.17
C SER A 356 -7.20 27.99 19.88
N THR A 357 -7.63 27.29 20.94
CA THR A 357 -8.43 26.07 20.81
C THR A 357 -9.74 26.32 20.05
N GLN A 358 -10.35 27.50 20.21
CA GLN A 358 -11.59 27.85 19.54
C GLN A 358 -11.38 27.99 18.02
N ASP A 359 -10.27 28.60 17.59
CA ASP A 359 -9.94 28.74 16.17
C ASP A 359 -9.77 27.36 15.51
N ALA A 360 -9.12 26.43 16.21
CA ALA A 360 -8.96 25.06 15.73
C ALA A 360 -10.31 24.37 15.56
N ILE A 361 -11.19 24.47 16.56
CA ILE A 361 -12.52 23.88 16.54
C ILE A 361 -13.35 24.42 15.37
N GLU A 362 -13.39 25.75 15.18
CA GLU A 362 -14.15 26.35 14.07
C GLU A 362 -13.58 25.94 12.71
N LYS A 363 -12.24 25.90 12.57
CA LYS A 363 -11.61 25.43 11.32
C LYS A 363 -11.95 23.97 11.03
N ILE A 364 -11.86 23.08 12.02
CA ILE A 364 -12.25 21.67 11.88
C ILE A 364 -13.72 21.53 11.49
N LYS A 365 -14.60 22.31 12.16
CA LYS A 365 -16.03 22.30 11.93
C LYS A 365 -16.41 22.69 10.50
N THR A 366 -15.77 23.72 9.94
CA THR A 366 -16.02 24.13 8.54
C THR A 366 -15.64 23.07 7.50
N LYS A 367 -14.71 22.16 7.83
CA LYS A 367 -14.28 21.05 6.97
C LYS A 367 -14.86 19.70 7.37
N CYS A 368 -15.92 19.69 8.18
CA CYS A 368 -16.57 18.47 8.67
C CYS A 368 -18.04 18.48 8.25
N GLY A 369 -18.42 17.56 7.36
CA GLY A 369 -19.76 17.51 6.78
C GLY A 369 -20.87 17.02 7.73
N TRP A 370 -20.53 16.62 8.97
CA TRP A 370 -21.49 16.26 10.01
C TRP A 370 -21.39 17.20 11.22
N PRO A 371 -22.45 17.29 12.06
CA PRO A 371 -22.41 18.05 13.30
C PRO A 371 -21.27 17.58 14.20
N LEU A 372 -20.25 18.43 14.33
CA LEU A 372 -19.02 18.11 15.07
C LEU A 372 -19.34 17.94 16.57
N LYS A 373 -19.17 16.72 17.07
CA LYS A 373 -19.13 16.43 18.51
C LYS A 373 -17.69 16.52 19.00
N ILE A 374 -17.50 17.14 20.15
CA ILE A 374 -16.20 17.40 20.75
C ILE A 374 -16.17 16.74 22.13
N SER A 375 -15.06 16.07 22.42
CA SER A 375 -14.80 15.49 23.74
C SER A 375 -14.75 16.59 24.80
N SER A 376 -15.29 16.31 26.00
CA SER A 376 -15.12 17.19 27.17
C SER A 376 -13.66 17.32 27.60
N ASN A 377 -12.83 16.34 27.23
CA ASN A 377 -11.38 16.34 27.43
C ASN A 377 -10.68 16.44 26.06
N LEU A 378 -10.87 17.56 25.36
CA LEU A 378 -10.20 17.84 24.09
C LEU A 378 -8.72 18.11 24.34
N LEU A 379 -7.84 17.32 23.72
CA LEU A 379 -6.40 17.41 23.92
C LEU A 379 -5.70 18.11 22.74
N LYS A 380 -4.73 18.96 23.06
CA LYS A 380 -3.80 19.54 22.10
C LYS A 380 -2.67 18.55 21.86
N VAL A 381 -2.30 18.31 20.60
CA VAL A 381 -1.20 17.39 20.27
C VAL A 381 0.12 18.11 20.10
N ASP A 382 1.19 17.48 20.60
CA ASP A 382 2.58 17.93 20.46
C ASP A 382 3.13 17.68 19.04
N PRO A 383 4.05 18.53 18.56
CA PRO A 383 4.61 18.36 17.22
C PRO A 383 5.43 17.07 17.08
N PRO A 384 5.69 16.61 15.84
CA PRO A 384 6.66 15.59 15.53
C PRO A 384 8.03 15.98 16.06
N SER A 385 8.74 15.01 16.61
CA SER A 385 10.17 15.12 16.86
C SER A 385 10.94 15.13 15.54
N GLU A 386 12.16 15.65 15.57
CA GLU A 386 13.08 15.60 14.42
C GLU A 386 13.30 14.16 13.95
N LYS A 387 13.44 13.20 14.89
CA LYS A 387 13.63 11.77 14.59
C LYS A 387 12.44 11.18 13.82
N GLU A 388 11.22 11.44 14.27
CA GLU A 388 10.00 10.94 13.60
C GLU A 388 9.90 11.49 12.16
N SER A 389 10.15 12.79 12.02
CA SER A 389 10.13 13.48 10.73
C SER A 389 11.21 12.95 9.77
N TYR A 390 12.41 12.73 10.30
CA TYR A 390 13.55 12.21 9.53
C TYR A 390 13.29 10.78 9.04
N ILE A 391 12.81 9.87 9.91
CA ILE A 391 12.45 8.50 9.51
C ILE A 391 11.37 8.51 8.43
N LEU A 392 10.37 9.37 8.57
CA LEU A 392 9.30 9.49 7.60
C LEU A 392 9.81 9.94 6.21
N ARG A 393 10.69 10.95 6.19
CA ARG A 393 11.33 11.46 4.97
C ARG A 393 12.29 10.45 4.35
N LEU A 394 12.88 9.55 5.14
CA LEU A 394 13.67 8.43 4.63
C LEU A 394 12.83 7.43 3.83
N PHE A 395 11.56 7.20 4.20
CA PHE A 395 10.67 6.30 3.43
C PHE A 395 10.23 6.91 2.11
N ASP A 396 9.98 8.23 2.09
CA ASP A 396 9.47 8.95 0.92
C ASP A 396 10.30 10.21 0.62
N PRO A 397 11.57 10.07 0.21
CA PRO A 397 12.45 11.23 -0.02
C PRO A 397 12.00 12.09 -1.20
N LYS A 398 11.27 11.50 -2.16
CA LYS A 398 10.66 12.20 -3.30
C LYS A 398 9.29 12.83 -2.97
N ARG A 399 8.79 12.63 -1.75
CA ARG A 399 7.54 13.21 -1.22
C ARG A 399 6.28 12.87 -2.03
N PHE A 400 6.20 11.66 -2.58
CA PHE A 400 5.02 11.16 -3.30
C PHE A 400 3.74 11.18 -2.44
N TYR A 401 3.87 10.94 -1.13
CA TYR A 401 2.77 10.91 -0.17
C TYR A 401 2.93 11.92 0.98
N LEU A 402 4.11 12.53 1.14
CA LEU A 402 4.34 13.56 2.17
C LEU A 402 3.87 14.96 1.78
N GLY A 403 3.46 15.17 0.52
CA GLY A 403 3.06 16.48 -0.01
C GLY A 403 4.21 17.49 -0.06
N ALA A 404 3.95 18.66 -0.62
CA ALA A 404 4.95 19.73 -0.73
C ALA A 404 5.35 20.31 0.65
N LEU A 405 6.57 20.84 0.75
CA LEU A 405 7.06 21.56 1.93
C LEU A 405 6.51 22.98 2.03
#